data_AF-A0A8C8YET1-F1
#
_entry.id   AF-A0A8C8YET1-F1
#
_cell.length_a   1.000
_cell.length_b   1.000
_cell.length_c   1.000
_cell.angle_alpha   90.00
_cell.angle_beta   90.00
_cell.angle_gamma   90.00
#
_symmetry.space_group_name_H-M   'P 1'
#
loop_
_entity.id
_entity.type
_entity.pdbx_description
1 polymer ?
#
loop_
_entity_poly.entity_id
_entity_poly.type
_entity_poly.pdbx_seq_one_letter_code
_entity_poly.pdbx_strand_id
1 'polypeptide(L)'
;GPCQLHGGLTGSHPCLCSQIYCYGELLHQVQMAKLYQDDKHFVDMPLSTAPDIVLQSFSELSEAHNHSIPTQQLQAFVAEHFQDVGQELQSWTPVDWKDSPQFLQKISDAKLRAWAGQLHELWKKLGKKGLLLGDGRSAPL
;
A
#
# COMPACT_ATOMS: atom_id res chain seq x y z
N GLY A 1 1.22 2.37 4.87
CA GLY A 1 1.76 2.72 3.54
C GLY A 1 3.11 2.06 3.39
N PRO A 2 3.39 1.34 2.31
CA PRO A 2 4.60 0.55 2.22
C PRO A 2 5.68 1.33 1.47
N CYS A 3 6.50 2.07 2.21
CA CYS A 3 7.89 2.31 1.83
C CYS A 3 8.70 2.31 3.12
N GLN A 4 9.54 1.28 3.30
CA GLN A 4 10.46 1.23 4.42
C GLN A 4 11.50 2.35 4.27
N LEU A 5 11.58 3.18 5.30
CA LEU A 5 12.71 4.07 5.54
C LEU A 5 13.95 3.19 5.73
N HIS A 6 14.82 3.11 4.74
CA HIS A 6 16.17 2.62 4.97
C HIS A 6 16.86 3.63 5.90
N GLY A 7 17.07 3.20 7.15
CA GLY A 7 17.75 3.99 8.16
C GLY A 7 19.23 4.14 7.83
N GLY A 8 19.69 5.39 7.68
CA GLY A 8 21.12 5.68 7.58
C GLY A 8 21.45 7.09 7.10
N LEU A 9 21.47 8.04 8.05
CA LEU A 9 22.24 9.29 8.05
C LEU A 9 21.81 10.45 7.12
N THR A 10 21.42 11.55 7.79
CA THR A 10 21.57 12.97 7.42
C THR A 10 20.99 13.46 6.09
N GLY A 11 19.96 14.32 6.19
CA GLY A 11 19.49 15.18 5.11
C GLY A 11 18.03 14.89 4.79
N SER A 12 17.19 15.92 4.81
CA SER A 12 15.79 15.89 4.37
C SER A 12 15.70 15.65 2.87
N HIS A 13 16.03 14.42 2.43
CA HIS A 13 15.71 13.96 1.08
C HIS A 13 14.21 13.63 1.06
N PRO A 14 13.44 14.18 0.11
CA PRO A 14 12.08 13.71 -0.11
C PRO A 14 12.12 12.21 -0.38
N CYS A 15 11.22 11.46 0.24
CA CYS A 15 11.11 10.04 -0.01
C CYS A 15 10.83 9.82 -1.51
N LEU A 16 11.57 8.94 -2.17
CA LEU A 16 11.31 8.62 -3.59
C LEU A 16 9.86 8.19 -3.81
N CYS A 17 9.25 7.54 -2.82
CA CYS A 17 7.84 7.18 -2.85
C CYS A 17 6.90 8.37 -2.83
N SER A 18 7.25 9.51 -2.21
CA SER A 18 6.42 10.71 -2.33
C SER A 18 6.44 11.28 -3.73
N GLN A 19 7.53 11.10 -4.49
CA GLN A 19 7.60 11.46 -5.92
C GLN A 19 6.84 10.48 -6.85
N ILE A 20 6.46 9.31 -6.34
CA ILE A 20 5.64 8.33 -7.07
C ILE A 20 4.16 8.49 -6.71
N TYR A 21 3.84 8.67 -5.42
CA TYR A 21 2.46 8.57 -4.91
C TYR A 21 1.85 9.87 -4.41
N CYS A 22 2.64 10.90 -4.12
CA CYS A 22 2.13 12.16 -3.54
C CYS A 22 2.22 13.34 -4.51
N TYR A 23 3.30 13.42 -5.28
CA TYR A 23 3.56 14.47 -6.27
C TYR A 23 4.48 13.91 -7.35
N GLY A 24 4.70 14.64 -8.43
CA GLY A 24 5.67 14.27 -9.47
C GLY A 24 5.02 13.87 -10.80
N GLU A 25 5.86 13.77 -11.83
CA GLU A 25 5.41 13.60 -13.21
C GLU A 25 4.79 12.21 -13.47
N LEU A 26 5.31 11.16 -12.82
CA LEU A 26 4.74 9.82 -12.92
C LEU A 26 3.29 9.79 -12.43
N LEU A 27 3.04 10.29 -11.23
CA LEU A 27 1.68 10.42 -10.70
C LEU A 27 0.80 11.27 -11.62
N HIS A 28 1.33 12.41 -12.09
CA HIS A 28 0.59 13.32 -12.96
C HIS A 28 0.15 12.63 -14.25
N GLN A 29 1.07 12.00 -14.99
CA GLN A 29 0.77 11.34 -16.26
C GLN A 29 -0.21 10.19 -16.09
N VAL A 30 -0.07 9.36 -15.04
CA VAL A 30 -1.00 8.26 -14.76
C VAL A 30 -2.41 8.79 -14.48
N GLN A 31 -2.53 9.84 -13.66
CA GLN A 31 -3.83 10.44 -13.31
C GLN A 31 -4.49 11.14 -14.51
N MET A 32 -3.71 11.82 -15.36
CA MET A 32 -4.23 12.49 -16.56
C MET A 32 -4.59 11.51 -17.69
N ALA A 33 -3.88 10.39 -17.79
CA ALA A 33 -4.21 9.32 -18.73
C ALA A 33 -5.51 8.57 -18.38
N LYS A 34 -6.05 8.77 -17.16
CA LYS A 34 -7.29 8.13 -16.67
C LYS A 34 -7.29 6.61 -16.91
N LEU A 35 -6.16 5.98 -16.57
CA LEU A 35 -5.97 4.52 -16.70
C LEU A 35 -6.97 3.72 -15.85
N TYR A 36 -7.42 4.31 -14.74
CA TYR A 36 -8.32 3.69 -13.77
C TYR A 36 -9.56 4.55 -13.55
N GLN A 37 -10.65 3.92 -13.11
CA GLN A 37 -11.94 4.56 -12.84
C GLN A 37 -11.87 5.53 -11.65
N ASP A 38 -11.04 5.24 -10.66
CA ASP A 38 -10.88 6.05 -9.46
C ASP A 38 -9.44 6.54 -9.30
N ASP A 39 -9.30 7.75 -8.75
CA ASP A 39 -8.00 8.41 -8.59
C ASP A 39 -7.14 7.76 -7.47
N LYS A 40 -7.72 6.81 -6.71
CA LYS A 40 -7.05 6.11 -5.61
C LYS A 40 -6.39 4.81 -6.07
N HIS A 41 -6.80 4.25 -7.21
CA HIS A 41 -6.34 2.95 -7.69
C HIS A 41 -4.81 2.89 -7.78
N PHE A 42 -4.19 3.80 -8.55
CA PHE A 42 -2.74 3.83 -8.73
C PHE A 42 -1.98 4.08 -7.43
N VAL A 43 -2.48 4.96 -6.56
CA VAL A 43 -1.78 5.27 -5.29
C VAL A 43 -1.85 4.13 -4.28
N ASP A 44 -2.77 3.18 -4.49
CA ASP A 44 -2.87 1.95 -3.69
C ASP A 44 -2.12 0.77 -4.32
N MET A 45 -1.57 0.90 -5.53
CA MET A 45 -0.77 -0.16 -6.15
C MET A 45 0.60 -0.26 -5.49
N PRO A 46 0.99 -1.39 -4.89
CA PRO A 46 2.32 -1.57 -4.32
C PRO A 46 3.40 -1.59 -5.41
N LEU A 47 4.60 -1.09 -5.09
CA LEU A 47 5.74 -1.25 -5.99
C LEU A 47 6.18 -2.71 -6.06
N SER A 48 6.41 -3.22 -7.28
CA SER A 48 7.09 -4.50 -7.51
C SER A 48 8.61 -4.34 -7.55
N THR A 49 9.09 -3.12 -7.83
CA THR A 49 10.51 -2.76 -8.05
C THR A 49 10.93 -1.61 -7.12
N ALA A 50 12.23 -1.46 -6.84
CA ALA A 50 12.72 -0.38 -5.98
C ALA A 50 12.36 1.02 -6.52
N PRO A 51 11.97 1.99 -5.66
CA PRO A 51 11.46 3.30 -6.10
C PRO A 51 12.41 4.09 -7.02
N ASP A 52 13.72 4.00 -6.78
CA ASP A 52 14.76 4.63 -7.58
C ASP A 52 14.80 4.08 -9.01
N ILE A 53 14.66 2.76 -9.16
CA ILE A 53 14.59 2.11 -10.46
C ILE A 53 13.31 2.52 -11.21
N VAL A 54 12.17 2.56 -10.53
CA VAL A 54 10.90 2.99 -11.15
C VAL A 54 10.99 4.43 -11.66
N LEU A 55 11.54 5.34 -10.87
CA LEU A 55 11.72 6.73 -11.29
C LEU A 55 12.72 6.87 -12.44
N GLN A 56 13.81 6.09 -12.43
CA GLN A 56 14.79 6.08 -13.51
C GLN A 56 14.18 5.55 -14.82
N SER A 57 13.52 4.38 -14.78
CA SER A 57 12.84 3.79 -15.93
C SER A 57 11.73 4.69 -16.47
N PHE A 58 10.99 5.37 -15.60
CA PHE A 58 9.99 6.35 -16.02
C PHE A 58 10.63 7.55 -16.74
N SER A 59 11.76 8.06 -16.23
CA SER A 59 12.49 9.17 -16.86
C SER A 59 12.91 8.81 -18.29
N GLU A 60 13.47 7.62 -18.48
CA GLU A 60 13.89 7.12 -19.80
C GLU A 60 12.70 6.98 -20.76
N LEU A 61 11.58 6.42 -20.28
CA LEU A 61 10.34 6.31 -21.07
C LEU A 61 9.80 7.68 -21.46
N SER A 62 9.82 8.63 -20.52
CA SER A 62 9.36 10.01 -20.74
C SER A 62 10.21 10.71 -21.81
N GLU A 63 11.54 10.61 -21.70
CA GLU A 63 12.47 11.19 -22.66
C GLU A 63 12.30 10.59 -24.06
N ALA A 64 12.17 9.26 -24.17
CA ALA A 64 11.96 8.56 -25.44
C ALA A 64 10.69 9.00 -26.18
N HIS A 65 9.70 9.51 -25.44
CA HIS A 65 8.42 10.00 -25.97
C HIS A 65 8.27 11.52 -25.91
N ASN A 66 9.35 12.29 -25.73
CA ASN A 66 9.31 13.76 -25.60
C ASN A 66 8.28 14.24 -24.57
N HIS A 67 8.22 13.57 -23.42
CA HIS A 67 7.27 13.79 -22.32
C HIS A 67 5.78 13.59 -22.69
N SER A 68 5.48 13.00 -23.85
CA SER A 68 4.13 12.65 -24.29
C SER A 68 3.99 11.14 -24.47
N ILE A 69 3.91 10.42 -23.35
CA ILE A 69 3.85 8.95 -23.35
C ILE A 69 2.47 8.49 -23.82
N PRO A 70 2.37 7.63 -24.86
CA PRO A 70 1.09 7.04 -25.25
C PRO A 70 0.48 6.20 -24.12
N THR A 71 -0.84 6.27 -23.94
CA THR A 71 -1.58 5.58 -22.87
C THR A 71 -1.23 4.09 -22.75
N GLN A 72 -1.06 3.39 -23.88
CA GLN A 72 -0.69 1.97 -23.89
C GLN A 72 0.71 1.70 -23.33
N GLN A 73 1.67 2.58 -23.61
CA GLN A 73 3.04 2.46 -23.09
C GLN A 73 3.07 2.77 -21.58
N LEU A 74 2.31 3.78 -21.15
CA LEU A 74 2.18 4.10 -19.73
C LEU A 74 1.50 2.97 -18.95
N GLN A 75 0.48 2.32 -19.54
CA GLN A 75 -0.15 1.15 -18.94
C GLN A 75 0.81 -0.03 -18.83
N ALA A 76 1.62 -0.29 -19.86
CA ALA A 76 2.64 -1.33 -19.83
C ALA A 76 3.70 -1.05 -18.73
N PHE A 77 4.15 0.20 -18.63
CA PHE A 77 5.06 0.65 -17.57
C PHE A 77 4.49 0.39 -16.16
N VAL A 78 3.22 0.75 -15.93
CA VAL A 78 2.58 0.50 -14.63
C VAL A 78 2.48 -1.00 -14.35
N ALA A 79 2.12 -1.81 -15.34
CA ALA A 79 2.04 -3.27 -15.19
C ALA A 79 3.39 -3.94 -14.90
N GLU A 80 4.51 -3.35 -15.35
CA GLU A 80 5.85 -3.85 -15.10
C GLU A 80 6.33 -3.56 -13.67
N HIS A 81 6.11 -2.32 -13.20
CA HIS A 81 6.72 -1.82 -11.97
C HIS A 81 5.81 -1.83 -10.73
N PHE A 82 4.53 -2.14 -10.90
CA PHE A 82 3.54 -2.13 -9.82
C PHE A 82 2.77 -3.46 -9.75
N GLN A 83 2.34 -3.81 -8.54
CA GLN A 83 1.46 -4.93 -8.26
C GLN A 83 0.00 -4.48 -8.24
N ASP A 84 -0.92 -5.42 -8.43
CA ASP A 84 -2.35 -5.14 -8.26
C ASP A 84 -2.68 -4.68 -6.83
N VAL A 85 -3.68 -3.81 -6.71
CA VAL A 85 -4.17 -3.31 -5.42
C VAL A 85 -4.59 -4.46 -4.50
N GLY A 86 -4.17 -4.42 -3.24
CA GLY A 86 -4.56 -5.38 -2.21
C GLY A 86 -3.68 -6.63 -2.14
N GLN A 87 -2.66 -6.74 -3.00
CA GLN A 87 -1.63 -7.80 -2.91
C GLN A 87 -0.75 -7.63 -1.66
N GLU A 88 -0.71 -6.46 -1.04
CA GLU A 88 0.16 -6.16 0.11
C GLU A 88 -0.41 -6.59 1.46
N LEU A 89 -1.69 -6.93 1.54
CA LEU A 89 -2.40 -7.23 2.79
C LEU A 89 -2.94 -8.65 2.84
N GLN A 90 -2.61 -9.39 3.89
CA GLN A 90 -3.21 -10.70 4.17
C GLN A 90 -4.20 -10.63 5.32
N SER A 91 -5.25 -11.45 5.24
CA SER A 91 -6.17 -11.68 6.36
C SER A 91 -5.38 -12.18 7.57
N TRP A 92 -5.60 -11.53 8.72
CA TRP A 92 -4.84 -11.82 9.93
C TRP A 92 -5.75 -11.81 11.14
N THR A 93 -5.65 -12.86 11.95
CA THR A 93 -6.22 -12.91 13.28
C THR A 93 -5.08 -12.75 14.30
N PRO A 94 -5.12 -11.72 15.16
CA PRO A 94 -4.12 -11.55 16.22
C PRO A 94 -4.00 -12.79 17.11
N VAL A 95 -2.80 -13.09 17.60
CA VAL A 95 -2.53 -14.29 18.42
C VAL A 95 -3.27 -14.22 19.76
N ASP A 96 -3.50 -13.03 20.27
CA ASP A 96 -4.23 -12.74 21.50
C ASP A 96 -5.74 -12.55 21.29
N TRP A 97 -6.24 -12.79 20.07
CA TRP A 97 -7.67 -12.70 19.76
C TRP A 97 -8.49 -13.65 20.64
N LYS A 98 -9.60 -13.16 21.17
CA LYS A 98 -10.59 -13.95 21.91
C LYS A 98 -11.97 -13.56 21.45
N ASP A 99 -12.82 -14.51 21.08
CA ASP A 99 -14.17 -14.20 20.57
C ASP A 99 -15.07 -13.56 21.64
N SER A 100 -14.83 -13.82 22.93
CA SER A 100 -15.54 -13.17 24.04
C SER A 100 -14.56 -12.57 25.05
N PRO A 101 -14.02 -11.37 24.79
CA PRO A 101 -13.05 -10.75 25.68
C PRO A 101 -13.71 -10.28 26.98
N GLN A 102 -13.06 -10.58 28.11
CA GLN A 102 -13.63 -10.35 29.45
C GLN A 102 -13.95 -8.87 29.73
N PHE A 103 -13.27 -7.92 29.09
CA PHE A 103 -13.52 -6.50 29.32
C PHE A 103 -14.94 -6.06 28.89
N LEU A 104 -15.58 -6.76 27.95
CA LEU A 104 -16.95 -6.46 27.55
C LEU A 104 -17.96 -6.70 28.68
N GLN A 105 -17.65 -7.59 29.62
CA GLN A 105 -18.50 -7.81 30.79
C GLN A 105 -18.59 -6.60 31.71
N LYS A 106 -17.64 -5.66 31.62
CA LYS A 106 -17.65 -4.40 32.37
C LYS A 106 -18.69 -3.40 31.84
N ILE A 107 -19.25 -3.63 30.66
CA ILE A 107 -20.28 -2.77 30.07
C ILE A 107 -21.63 -3.15 30.68
N SER A 108 -22.17 -2.33 31.59
CA SER A 108 -23.42 -2.61 32.31
C SER A 108 -24.64 -2.69 31.40
N ASP A 109 -24.73 -1.81 30.41
CA ASP A 109 -25.86 -1.77 29.47
C ASP A 109 -25.78 -2.94 28.47
N ALA A 110 -26.87 -3.71 28.39
CA ALA A 110 -26.93 -4.91 27.56
C ALA A 110 -26.85 -4.61 26.05
N LYS A 111 -27.42 -3.49 25.60
CA LYS A 111 -27.38 -3.09 24.18
C LYS A 111 -25.98 -2.63 23.79
N LEU A 112 -25.34 -1.83 24.63
CA LEU A 112 -23.96 -1.40 24.40
C LEU A 112 -22.98 -2.56 24.44
N ARG A 113 -23.19 -3.53 25.34
CA ARG A 113 -22.39 -4.76 25.40
C ARG A 113 -22.52 -5.58 24.11
N ALA A 114 -23.74 -5.76 23.62
CA ALA A 114 -23.99 -6.47 22.37
C ALA A 114 -23.35 -5.76 21.17
N TRP A 115 -23.51 -4.43 21.08
CA TRP A 115 -22.86 -3.62 20.05
C TRP A 115 -21.34 -3.72 20.10
N ALA A 116 -20.73 -3.65 21.29
CA ALA A 116 -19.29 -3.76 21.45
C ALA A 116 -18.77 -5.15 21.05
N GLY A 117 -19.55 -6.21 21.25
CA GLY A 117 -19.26 -7.54 20.71
C GLY A 117 -19.32 -7.60 19.18
N GLN A 118 -20.31 -6.97 18.56
CA GLN A 118 -20.37 -6.86 17.09
C GLN A 118 -19.20 -6.05 16.51
N LEU A 119 -18.84 -4.96 17.18
CA LEU A 119 -17.68 -4.15 16.82
C LEU A 119 -16.40 -5.00 16.91
N HIS A 120 -16.19 -5.71 18.01
CA HIS A 120 -15.07 -6.63 18.18
C HIS A 120 -14.95 -7.58 16.98
N GLU A 121 -16.00 -8.32 16.63
CA GLU A 121 -15.99 -9.20 15.45
C GLU A 121 -15.68 -8.48 14.12
N LEU A 122 -16.08 -7.20 13.99
CA LEU A 122 -15.72 -6.40 12.82
C LEU A 122 -14.21 -6.10 12.79
N TRP A 123 -13.58 -5.77 13.92
CA TRP A 123 -12.13 -5.55 13.99
C TRP A 123 -11.33 -6.79 13.58
N LYS A 124 -11.79 -8.00 13.90
CA LYS A 124 -11.19 -9.26 13.42
C LYS A 124 -11.18 -9.36 11.89
N LYS A 125 -12.29 -8.97 11.25
CA LYS A 125 -12.46 -9.05 9.79
C LYS A 125 -11.63 -7.98 9.06
N LEU A 126 -11.55 -6.79 9.67
CA LEU A 126 -10.82 -5.65 9.11
C LEU A 126 -9.32 -5.72 9.39
N GLY A 127 -8.89 -6.44 10.41
CA GLY A 127 -7.48 -6.66 10.72
C GLY A 127 -6.74 -7.33 9.57
N LYS A 128 -5.67 -6.70 9.09
CA LYS A 128 -4.78 -7.22 8.05
C LYS A 128 -3.35 -7.19 8.54
N LYS A 129 -2.53 -8.14 8.06
CA LYS A 129 -1.08 -8.13 8.22
C LYS A 129 -0.44 -7.75 6.90
N GLY A 130 0.47 -6.77 6.93
CA GLY A 130 1.27 -6.41 5.77
C GLY A 130 2.24 -7.54 5.40
N LEU A 131 2.31 -7.86 4.12
CA LEU A 131 3.36 -8.71 3.57
C LEU A 131 4.65 -7.91 3.51
N LEU A 132 5.62 -8.24 4.35
CA LEU A 132 6.96 -7.68 4.22
C LEU A 132 7.66 -8.39 3.05
N LEU A 133 7.90 -7.67 1.96
CA LEU A 133 8.92 -8.04 0.99
C LEU A 133 10.27 -7.80 1.66
N GLY A 134 11.07 -8.87 1.85
CA GLY A 134 12.43 -8.99 2.42
C GLY A 134 13.03 -7.78 3.15
N ASP A 135 13.38 -7.87 4.44
CA ASP A 135 14.57 -8.62 4.85
C ASP A 135 14.49 -9.30 6.24
N GLY A 136 14.79 -10.60 6.25
CA GLY A 136 15.74 -11.20 7.20
C GLY A 136 15.35 -11.45 8.67
N ARG A 137 14.47 -12.44 8.95
CA ARG A 137 14.74 -13.62 9.84
C ARG A 137 13.50 -14.51 10.03
N SER A 138 13.77 -15.81 9.91
CA SER A 138 12.94 -16.97 9.57
C SER A 138 11.86 -17.41 10.56
N ALA A 139 11.00 -18.34 10.11
CA ALA A 139 10.89 -19.64 10.78
C ALA A 139 10.80 -20.78 9.75
N PRO A 140 11.60 -21.85 9.88
CA PRO A 140 11.46 -23.08 9.10
C PRO A 140 10.25 -23.91 9.57
N LEU A 141 9.93 -24.94 8.79
CA LEU A 141 8.93 -25.99 9.08
C LEU A 141 9.08 -26.59 10.49
#